data_AF-A0A645J514-F1
#
_entry.id   AF-A0A645J514-F1
#
_cell.length_a   1.000
_cell.length_b   1.000
_cell.length_c   1.000
_cell.angle_alpha   90.00
_cell.angle_beta   90.00
_cell.angle_gamma   90.00
#
_symmetry.space_group_name_H-M   'P 1'
#
loop_
_entity.id
_entity.type
_entity.pdbx_description
1 polymer ?
#
loop_
_entity_poly.entity_id
_entity_poly.type
_entity_poly.pdbx_seq_one_letter_code
_entity_poly.pdbx_strand_id
1 'polypeptide(L)' 'MGKPYKELTDFGKWVKIRLVEKNMTSTELAEKVGTTKHRISEITRGVIPDTKYKDLIIDQLAENEEERKKLLAS' A
#
# COMPACT_ATOMS: atom_id res chain seq x y z
N MET A 1 1.91 -20.11 -17.74
CA MET A 1 2.42 -20.30 -16.37
C MET A 1 1.98 -19.10 -15.54
N GLY A 2 1.10 -19.30 -14.55
CA GLY A 2 0.76 -18.23 -13.61
C GLY A 2 1.97 -17.95 -12.72
N LYS A 3 2.41 -16.68 -12.62
CA LYS A 3 3.49 -16.31 -11.69
C LYS A 3 3.13 -16.80 -10.28
N PRO A 4 4.06 -17.43 -9.53
CA PRO A 4 3.79 -17.77 -8.13
C PRO A 4 3.36 -16.49 -7.42
N TYR A 5 2.30 -16.59 -6.60
CA TYR A 5 1.83 -15.46 -5.81
C TYR A 5 3.00 -14.99 -4.94
N LYS A 6 3.69 -13.91 -5.34
CA LYS A 6 4.69 -13.25 -4.50
C LYS A 6 3.99 -12.90 -3.19
N GLU A 7 4.56 -13.37 -2.09
CA GLU A 7 4.10 -13.03 -0.74
C GLU A 7 4.06 -11.51 -0.58
N LEU A 8 3.15 -11.03 0.29
CA LEU A 8 3.08 -9.61 0.58
C LEU A 8 4.41 -9.16 1.20
N THR A 9 4.91 -8.02 0.71
CA THR A 9 6.00 -7.32 1.37
C THR A 9 5.56 -6.85 2.76
N ASP A 10 6.49 -6.49 3.63
CA ASP A 10 6.12 -5.95 4.94
C ASP A 10 5.30 -4.66 4.82
N PHE A 11 5.61 -3.83 3.82
CA PHE A 11 4.75 -2.71 3.44
C PHE A 11 3.35 -3.17 3.01
N GLY A 12 3.25 -4.21 2.18
CA GLY A 12 1.98 -4.77 1.74
C GLY A 12 1.13 -5.35 2.87
N LYS A 13 1.77 -5.98 3.86
CA LYS A 13 1.09 -6.46 5.08
C LYS A 13 0.57 -5.28 5.89
N TRP A 14 1.40 -4.24 6.09
CA TRP A 14 0.99 -3.01 6.78
C TRP A 14 -0.21 -2.34 6.10
N VAL A 15 -0.19 -2.18 4.78
CA VAL A 15 -1.33 -1.63 4.02
C VAL A 15 -2.60 -2.45 4.26
N LYS A 16 -2.52 -3.78 4.24
CA LYS A 16 -3.69 -4.64 4.44
C LYS A 16 -4.27 -4.53 5.85
N ILE A 17 -3.41 -4.46 6.87
CA ILE A 17 -3.84 -4.25 8.26
C ILE A 17 -4.56 -2.91 8.38
N ARG A 18 -3.96 -1.82 7.90
CA ARG A 18 -4.54 -0.47 7.94
C ARG A 18 -5.87 -0.35 7.21
N LEU A 19 -6.01 -1.04 6.08
CA LEU A 19 -7.28 -1.12 5.35
C LEU A 19 -8.38 -1.77 6.19
N VAL A 20 -8.08 -2.85 6.91
CA VAL A 20 -9.04 -3.50 7.81
C VAL A 20 -9.39 -2.58 8.98
N GLU A 21 -8.40 -1.96 9.63
CA GLU A 21 -8.63 -1.04 10.75
C GLU A 21 -9.50 0.16 10.37
N LYS A 22 -9.33 0.68 9.14
CA LYS A 22 -10.12 1.81 8.62
C LYS A 22 -11.42 1.39 7.93
N ASN A 23 -11.78 0.11 7.96
CA ASN A 23 -12.90 -0.47 7.23
C ASN A 23 -12.95 0.00 5.76
N MET A 24 -11.78 0.02 5.10
CA MET A 24 -11.58 0.53 3.76
C MET A 24 -11.14 -0.60 2.82
N THR A 25 -11.70 -0.64 1.62
CA THR A 25 -11.30 -1.60 0.60
C THR A 25 -10.08 -1.12 -0.18
N SER A 26 -9.37 -2.07 -0.83
CA SER A 26 -8.27 -1.71 -1.73
C SER A 26 -8.73 -0.92 -2.98
N THR A 27 -10.02 -0.97 -3.31
CA THR A 27 -10.60 -0.15 -4.40
C THR A 27 -10.75 1.29 -3.94
N GLU A 28 -11.33 1.53 -2.76
CA GLU A 28 -11.50 2.88 -2.21
C GLU A 28 -10.16 3.57 -1.95
N LEU A 29 -9.16 2.82 -1.47
CA LEU A 29 -7.80 3.35 -1.37
C LEU A 29 -7.28 3.78 -2.74
N ALA A 30 -7.47 2.95 -3.77
CA ALA A 30 -7.02 3.26 -5.12
C ALA A 30 -7.68 4.54 -5.65
N GLU A 31 -8.98 4.73 -5.39
CA GLU A 31 -9.71 5.95 -5.74
C GLU A 31 -9.15 7.17 -5.00
N LYS A 32 -8.87 7.06 -3.69
CA LYS A 32 -8.29 8.14 -2.87
C LYS A 32 -6.90 8.57 -3.34
N VAL A 33 -6.06 7.63 -3.78
CA VAL A 33 -4.72 7.93 -4.29
C VAL A 33 -4.67 8.14 -5.81
N GLY A 34 -5.82 8.12 -6.50
CA GLY A 34 -5.90 8.37 -7.94
C GLY A 34 -5.22 7.29 -8.80
N THR A 35 -5.43 6.02 -8.46
CA THR A 35 -4.84 4.86 -9.14
C THR A 35 -5.82 3.70 -9.28
N THR A 36 -5.36 2.55 -9.75
CA THR A 36 -6.18 1.34 -9.91
C THR A 36 -5.89 0.31 -8.81
N LYS A 37 -6.90 -0.52 -8.50
CA LYS A 37 -6.73 -1.67 -7.59
C LYS A 37 -5.58 -2.59 -8.00
N HIS A 38 -5.35 -2.76 -9.30
CA HIS A 38 -4.23 -3.55 -9.82
C HIS A 38 -2.90 -2.95 -9.39
N ARG A 39 -2.73 -1.62 -9.54
CA ARG A 39 -1.53 -0.91 -9.12
C ARG A 39 -1.28 -1.05 -7.61
N ILE A 40 -2.31 -0.92 -6.77
CA ILE A 40 -2.20 -1.18 -5.32
C ILE A 40 -1.71 -2.61 -5.05
N SER A 41 -2.24 -3.60 -5.79
CA SER A 41 -1.79 -4.99 -5.64
C SER A 41 -0.33 -5.19 -6.08
N GLU A 42 0.15 -4.48 -7.09
CA GLU A 42 1.55 -4.56 -7.53
C GLU A 42 2.50 -3.96 -6.48
N ILE A 43 2.12 -2.81 -5.89
CA ILE A 43 2.90 -2.11 -4.84
C ILE A 43 2.99 -2.98 -3.58
N THR A 44 1.85 -3.46 -3.08
CA THR A 44 1.81 -4.29 -1.86
C THR A 44 2.62 -5.60 -2.02
N ARG A 45 2.76 -6.11 -3.23
CA ARG A 45 3.57 -7.30 -3.54
C ARG A 45 5.02 -7.00 -3.94
N GLY A 46 5.45 -5.73 -3.89
CA GLY A 46 6.80 -5.31 -4.29
C GLY A 46 7.13 -5.68 -5.74
N VAL A 47 6.12 -5.69 -6.62
CA VAL A 47 6.29 -5.98 -8.05
C VAL A 47 6.85 -4.75 -8.76
N ILE A 48 6.41 -3.56 -8.35
CA ILE A 48 6.97 -2.29 -8.80
C ILE A 48 7.75 -1.63 -7.66
N PRO A 49 8.93 -1.07 -7.94
CA PRO A 49 9.71 -0.34 -6.95
C PRO A 49 9.01 0.96 -6.56
N ASP A 50 9.46 1.48 -5.42
CA ASP A 50 8.94 2.64 -4.71
C ASP A 50 8.55 3.81 -5.65
N THR A 51 7.26 4.02 -5.82
CA THR A 51 6.69 5.04 -6.71
C THR A 51 5.96 6.08 -5.87
N LYS A 52 5.69 7.26 -6.48
CA LYS A 52 4.75 8.28 -5.99
C LYS A 52 3.52 7.72 -5.25
N TYR A 53 3.02 6.55 -5.65
CA TYR A 53 1.86 5.92 -5.02
C TYR A 53 2.13 5.34 -3.63
N LYS A 54 3.35 4.89 -3.29
CA LYS A 54 3.68 4.46 -1.93
C LYS A 54 3.53 5.63 -0.96
N ASP A 55 4.08 6.79 -1.31
CA ASP A 55 3.93 8.03 -0.53
C ASP A 55 2.47 8.39 -0.33
N LEU A 56 1.68 8.39 -1.42
CA LEU A 56 0.24 8.68 -1.37
C LEU A 56 -0.54 7.66 -0.51
N ILE A 57 -0.17 6.38 -0.57
CA ILE A 57 -0.79 5.33 0.26
C ILE A 57 -0.44 5.57 1.74
N ILE A 58 0.82 5.90 2.04
CA ILE A 58 1.25 6.24 3.40
C ILE A 58 0.49 7.47 3.89
N ASP A 59 0.36 8.52 3.07
CA ASP A 59 -0.40 9.74 3.42
C ASP A 59 -1.87 9.46 3.73
N GLN A 60 -2.50 8.50 3.06
CA GLN A 60 -3.90 8.15 3.31
C GLN A 60 -4.09 7.20 4.50
N LEU A 61 -3.10 6.36 4.82
CA LEU A 61 -3.25 5.28 5.80
C LEU A 61 -2.54 5.55 7.13
N ALA A 62 -1.46 6.33 7.15
CA ALA A 62 -0.76 6.68 8.38
C ALA A 62 -1.64 7.53 9.30
N GLU A 63 -1.57 7.28 10.60
CA GLU A 63 -2.35 8.03 11.59
C GLU A 63 -1.56 9.20 12.18
N ASN A 64 -0.23 9.13 12.13
CA ASN A 64 0.66 10.16 12.65
C ASN A 64 1.92 10.34 11.78
N GLU A 65 2.60 11.45 12.01
CA GLU A 65 3.78 11.84 11.23
C GLU A 65 5.00 10.95 11.53
N GLU A 66 5.06 10.33 12.71
CA GLU A 66 6.15 9.42 13.10
C GLU A 66 6.11 8.10 12.33
N GLU A 67 4.93 7.50 12.20
CA GLU A 67 4.68 6.30 11.40
C GLU A 67 5.00 6.56 9.93
N ARG A 68 4.57 7.71 9.41
CA ARG A 68 4.90 8.17 8.06
C ARG A 68 6.41 8.22 7.84
N LYS A 69 7.17 8.86 8.74
CA LYS A 69 8.64 8.96 8.64
C LYS A 69 9.31 7.58 8.67
N LYS A 70 8.82 6.67 9.51
CA LYS A 70 9.36 5.29 9.60
C LYS A 70 9.18 4.50 8.30
N LEU A 71 8.03 4.65 7.64
CA LEU A 71 7.70 3.95 6.39
C LEU A 71 8.39 4.53 5.15
N LEU A 72 8.75 5.81 5.19
CA LEU A 72 9.54 6.47 4.14
C LEU A 72 11.05 6.27 4.31
N ALA A 73 11.51 6.05 5.54
CA ALA A 73 12.93 5.80 5.85
C ALA A 73 13.34 4.32 5.69
N SER A 74 12.40 3.41 5.41
CA SER A 74 12.61 1.96 5.23
C SER A 74 12.47 1.55 3.76
#